data_AF-A0A8H6PTP0-F1
#
_entry.id   AF-A0A8H6PTP0-F1
#
_cell.length_a   1.000
_cell.length_b   1.000
_cell.length_c   1.000
_cell.angle_alpha   90.00
_cell.angle_beta   90.00
_cell.angle_gamma   90.00
#
_symmetry.space_group_name_H-M   'P 1'
#
loop_
_entity.id
_entity.type
_entity.pdbx_description
1 polymer ?
#
loop_
_entity_poly.entity_id
_entity_poly.type
_entity_poly.pdbx_seq_one_letter_code
_entity_poly.pdbx_strand_id
1 'polypeptide(L)'
;MHSFTLSTGATLSVYASPYTPEFCGWAFAYPRGKDRFNPAPETPSPEAAADADAAGVAAAAGVVPDFPAVDIMITHGPPAGVLDTVLNGGSAGCEGLFAAVKRARPRMHVFGHIHEGYGALRGEWGTDMALGGSKVVCYEDRVREERGAYVDVSTDSGRPLRFGEETLFVNASVVNERYRAVNAPWVVDLDLPVAS
;
A
#
# COMPACT_ATOMS: atom_id res chain seq x y z
N MET A 1 9.13 10.50 3.19
CA MET A 1 8.34 11.03 2.05
C MET A 1 9.32 11.66 1.07
N HIS A 2 9.14 11.44 -0.22
CA HIS A 2 9.96 12.00 -1.28
C HIS A 2 9.06 12.56 -2.37
N SER A 3 9.36 13.76 -2.86
CA SER A 3 8.60 14.37 -3.95
C SER A 3 9.50 14.52 -5.18
N PHE A 4 8.93 14.27 -6.34
CA PHE A 4 9.62 14.27 -7.63
C PHE A 4 8.85 15.14 -8.61
N THR A 5 9.59 15.84 -9.49
CA THR A 5 9.05 16.48 -10.68
C THR A 5 9.66 15.80 -11.90
N LEU A 6 8.80 15.25 -12.75
CA LEU A 6 9.21 14.56 -13.97
C LEU A 6 9.54 15.59 -15.07
N SER A 7 10.26 15.15 -16.11
CA SER A 7 10.56 15.99 -17.28
C SER A 7 9.31 16.46 -18.03
N THR A 8 8.18 15.78 -17.83
CA THR A 8 6.86 16.15 -18.37
C THR A 8 6.18 17.28 -17.58
N GLY A 9 6.75 17.74 -16.46
CA GLY A 9 6.13 18.70 -15.54
C GLY A 9 5.17 18.05 -14.53
N ALA A 10 4.85 16.75 -14.68
CA ALA A 10 4.10 16.01 -13.69
C ALA A 10 4.88 15.92 -12.36
N THR A 11 4.15 15.92 -11.25
CA THR A 11 4.68 15.81 -9.90
C THR A 11 4.13 14.57 -9.22
N LEU A 12 4.95 13.98 -8.34
CA LEU A 12 4.60 12.78 -7.62
C LEU A 12 5.19 12.83 -6.21
N SER A 13 4.37 12.58 -5.20
CA SER A 13 4.82 12.36 -3.83
C SER A 13 4.73 10.89 -3.41
N VAL A 14 5.86 10.33 -2.99
CA VAL A 14 6.01 8.94 -2.58
C VAL A 14 6.26 8.83 -1.07
N TYR A 15 5.40 8.07 -0.39
CA TYR A 15 5.68 7.56 0.95
C TYR A 15 6.22 6.13 0.83
N ALA A 16 7.33 5.84 1.52
CA ALA A 16 7.90 4.50 1.54
C ALA A 16 8.27 4.08 2.97
N SER A 17 7.96 2.84 3.34
CA SER A 17 8.36 2.25 4.63
C SER A 17 8.67 0.77 4.48
N PRO A 18 9.83 0.29 4.94
CA PRO A 18 10.16 -1.14 4.87
C PRO A 18 9.45 -1.96 5.96
N TYR A 19 8.84 -1.32 6.95
CA TYR A 19 8.31 -1.99 8.14
C TYR A 19 7.04 -2.79 7.84
N THR A 20 6.96 -4.00 8.40
CA THR A 20 5.77 -4.86 8.36
C THR A 20 5.51 -5.47 9.74
N PRO A 21 4.26 -5.71 10.18
CA PRO A 21 4.02 -6.45 11.41
C PRO A 21 4.70 -7.82 11.34
N GLU A 22 5.15 -8.31 12.50
CA GLU A 22 5.84 -9.58 12.60
C GLU A 22 5.00 -10.72 12.00
N PHE A 23 5.65 -11.42 11.08
CA PHE A 23 5.12 -12.59 10.40
C PHE A 23 6.32 -13.48 10.06
N CYS A 24 6.34 -14.71 10.57
CA CYS A 24 7.39 -15.71 10.30
C CYS A 24 8.85 -15.24 10.52
N GLY A 25 9.11 -14.23 11.37
CA GLY A 25 10.46 -13.78 11.73
C GLY A 25 11.27 -13.10 10.61
N TRP A 26 10.62 -12.53 9.59
CA TRP A 26 11.29 -11.90 8.46
C TRP A 26 11.88 -10.51 8.76
N ALA A 27 12.73 -10.01 7.86
CA ALA A 27 13.35 -8.69 7.97
C ALA A 27 12.31 -7.56 8.07
N PHE A 28 12.69 -6.48 8.77
CA PHE A 28 11.85 -5.29 8.99
C PHE A 28 10.55 -5.54 9.78
N ALA A 29 10.44 -6.69 10.45
CA ALA A 29 9.36 -7.00 11.36
C ALA A 29 9.33 -6.05 12.57
N TYR A 30 8.12 -5.70 13.02
CA TYR A 30 7.86 -5.08 14.32
C TYR A 30 6.73 -5.79 15.05
N PRO A 31 6.65 -5.72 16.39
CA PRO A 31 5.63 -6.42 17.16
C PRO A 31 4.21 -6.12 16.68
N ARG A 32 3.38 -7.16 16.54
CA ARG A 32 1.94 -6.98 16.27
C ARG A 32 1.30 -6.16 17.39
N GLY A 33 0.38 -5.27 17.03
CA GLY A 33 -0.30 -4.36 17.96
C GLY A 33 0.38 -3.01 18.18
N LYS A 34 1.64 -2.81 17.76
CA LYS A 34 2.26 -1.48 17.75
C LYS A 34 1.89 -0.72 16.48
N ASP A 35 1.28 0.46 16.63
CA ASP A 35 1.05 1.35 15.50
C ASP A 35 2.28 2.22 15.23
N ARG A 36 2.76 2.18 13.99
CA ARG A 36 3.92 2.95 13.52
C ARG A 36 3.53 4.01 12.49
N PHE A 37 2.34 3.90 11.91
CA PHE A 37 1.91 4.65 10.72
C PHE A 37 1.00 5.81 11.07
N ASN A 38 0.38 5.80 12.24
CA ASN A 38 -0.51 6.86 12.71
C ASN A 38 0.11 7.70 13.83
N PRO A 39 -0.35 8.96 13.99
CA PRO A 39 0.02 9.77 15.15
C PRO A 39 -0.35 9.06 16.45
N ALA A 40 0.46 9.26 17.50
CA ALA A 40 0.12 8.78 18.84
C ALA A 40 -1.19 9.42 19.31
N PRO A 41 -2.04 8.69 20.08
CA PRO A 41 -3.24 9.27 20.66
C PRO A 41 -2.89 10.43 21.61
N GLU A 42 -3.72 11.48 21.62
CA GLU A 42 -3.50 12.69 22.44
C GLU A 42 -3.41 12.39 23.94
N THR A 43 -4.04 11.31 24.40
CA THR A 43 -3.86 10.71 25.73
C THR A 43 -3.34 9.28 25.59
N PRO A 44 -2.08 8.99 25.93
CA PRO A 44 -1.57 7.63 25.92
C PRO A 44 -2.25 6.80 27.00
N SER A 45 -2.59 5.54 26.67
CA SER A 45 -2.98 4.56 27.68
C SER A 45 -1.79 4.28 28.63
N PRO A 46 -2.04 3.80 29.86
CA PRO A 46 -0.96 3.42 30.79
C PRO A 46 0.04 2.41 30.20
N GLU A 47 -0.42 1.60 29.24
CA GLU A 47 0.37 0.61 28.52
C GLU A 47 1.30 1.25 27.47
N ALA A 48 0.84 2.29 26.76
CA ALA A 48 1.65 3.04 25.80
C ALA A 48 2.77 3.87 26.45
N ALA A 49 2.59 4.24 27.73
CA ALA A 49 3.60 4.97 28.50
C ALA A 49 4.79 4.09 28.93
N ALA A 50 4.61 2.77 29.02
CA ALA A 50 5.68 1.83 29.43
C ALA A 50 6.69 1.52 28.30
N ASP A 51 6.33 1.81 27.05
CA ASP A 51 7.15 1.62 25.84
C ASP A 51 7.93 2.88 25.43
N ALA A 52 7.80 3.98 26.19
CA ALA A 52 8.44 5.26 25.90
C ALA A 52 9.87 5.31 26.46
N ASP A 53 10.77 4.47 25.96
CA ASP A 53 12.22 4.67 26.12
C ASP A 53 12.92 4.75 24.75
N ALA A 54 13.80 5.75 24.63
CA ALA A 54 14.71 6.02 23.52
C ALA A 54 14.13 6.41 22.13
N ALA A 55 13.37 7.51 22.03
CA ALA A 55 13.20 8.23 20.74
C ALA A 55 12.85 9.71 20.92
N GLY A 56 13.69 10.45 21.67
CA GLY A 56 13.63 11.90 21.69
C GLY A 56 14.23 12.49 20.41
N VAL A 57 13.47 13.37 19.75
CA VAL A 57 13.88 14.27 18.66
C VAL A 57 14.01 13.65 17.26
N ALA A 58 12.89 13.17 16.72
CA ALA A 58 12.55 13.33 15.31
C ALA A 58 11.03 13.29 15.19
N ALA A 59 10.39 14.34 14.68
CA ALA A 59 9.02 14.18 14.22
C ALA A 59 8.96 12.99 13.25
N ALA A 60 7.87 12.24 13.27
CA ALA A 60 7.25 11.81 12.01
C ALA A 60 8.05 10.90 11.06
N ALA A 61 9.12 10.20 11.49
CA ALA A 61 9.94 9.38 10.58
C ALA A 61 9.27 8.09 10.04
N GLY A 62 8.01 7.83 10.40
CA GLY A 62 7.19 6.74 9.85
C GLY A 62 5.68 7.01 9.88
N VAL A 63 5.26 8.22 10.26
CA VAL A 63 3.84 8.59 10.25
C VAL A 63 3.47 8.91 8.82
N VAL A 64 2.36 8.33 8.35
CA VAL A 64 1.84 8.59 7.02
C VAL A 64 1.14 9.95 7.03
N PRO A 65 1.48 10.87 6.11
CA PRO A 65 0.76 12.14 5.94
C PRO A 65 -0.73 11.95 5.59
N ASP A 66 -1.57 12.90 5.99
CA ASP A 66 -2.99 12.93 5.60
C ASP A 66 -3.18 13.15 4.10
N PHE A 67 -4.37 12.77 3.60
CA PHE A 67 -4.81 13.19 2.27
C PHE A 67 -4.78 14.73 2.16
N PRO A 68 -4.35 15.31 1.01
CA PRO A 68 -3.98 14.66 -0.25
C PRO A 68 -2.47 14.48 -0.46
N ALA A 69 -1.67 14.43 0.60
CA ALA A 69 -0.21 14.60 0.47
C ALA A 69 0.53 13.42 -0.19
N VAL A 70 -0.06 12.22 -0.23
CA VAL A 70 0.61 11.01 -0.74
C VAL A 70 -0.05 10.58 -2.05
N ASP A 71 0.71 10.57 -3.15
CA ASP A 71 0.23 10.03 -4.43
C ASP A 71 0.46 8.51 -4.49
N ILE A 72 1.68 8.08 -4.17
CA ILE A 72 2.07 6.66 -4.17
C ILE A 72 2.58 6.27 -2.78
N MET A 73 2.02 5.19 -2.24
CA MET A 73 2.49 4.56 -1.03
C MET A 73 3.20 3.25 -1.36
N ILE A 74 4.34 3.00 -0.74
CA ILE A 74 5.10 1.76 -0.87
C ILE A 74 5.38 1.20 0.53
N THR A 75 4.91 -0.01 0.80
CA THR A 75 5.22 -0.72 2.05
C THR A 75 5.74 -2.11 1.77
N HIS A 76 6.42 -2.73 2.74
CA HIS A 76 6.85 -4.12 2.55
C HIS A 76 5.66 -5.08 2.51
N GLY A 77 4.80 -5.03 3.54
CA GLY A 77 3.61 -5.88 3.66
C GLY A 77 2.29 -5.14 3.37
N PRO A 78 1.19 -5.90 3.24
CA PRO A 78 -0.12 -5.36 2.91
C PRO A 78 -0.82 -4.68 4.11
N PRO A 79 -1.75 -3.73 3.84
CA PRO A 79 -2.73 -3.33 4.84
C PRO A 79 -3.73 -4.47 5.11
N ALA A 80 -4.31 -4.49 6.32
CA ALA A 80 -5.29 -5.51 6.70
C ALA A 80 -6.49 -5.55 5.74
N GLY A 81 -6.88 -6.77 5.35
CA GLY A 81 -8.03 -7.03 4.47
C GLY A 81 -7.78 -6.76 2.98
N VAL A 82 -6.55 -6.40 2.58
CA VAL A 82 -6.21 -6.08 1.19
C VAL A 82 -5.09 -6.98 0.69
N LEU A 83 -5.45 -7.97 -0.13
CA LEU A 83 -4.49 -8.89 -0.76
C LEU A 83 -3.51 -9.52 0.26
N ASP A 84 -4.01 -9.83 1.46
CA ASP A 84 -3.24 -10.21 2.64
C ASP A 84 -3.59 -11.61 3.18
N THR A 85 -4.40 -12.36 2.43
CA THR A 85 -4.79 -13.73 2.76
C THR A 85 -3.63 -14.69 2.54
N VAL A 86 -3.37 -15.56 3.51
CA VAL A 86 -2.33 -16.61 3.46
C VAL A 86 -2.94 -18.01 3.31
N LEU A 87 -2.14 -19.01 2.92
CA LEU A 87 -2.64 -20.37 2.58
C LEU A 87 -3.49 -21.06 3.66
N ASN A 88 -3.30 -20.75 4.94
CA ASN A 88 -4.09 -21.33 6.04
C ASN A 88 -5.44 -20.63 6.28
N GLY A 89 -5.82 -19.69 5.41
CA GLY A 89 -7.05 -18.89 5.53
C GLY A 89 -6.94 -17.70 6.49
N GLY A 90 -5.78 -17.49 7.10
CA GLY A 90 -5.50 -16.32 7.93
C GLY A 90 -5.26 -15.05 7.10
N SER A 91 -5.20 -13.91 7.80
CA SER A 91 -4.81 -12.61 7.25
C SER A 91 -3.54 -12.15 7.97
N ALA A 92 -2.57 -11.68 7.18
CA ALA A 92 -1.28 -11.20 7.69
C ALA A 92 -1.16 -9.68 7.71
N GLY A 93 -2.14 -8.95 7.16
CA GLY A 93 -2.07 -7.52 6.93
C GLY A 93 -2.04 -6.68 8.21
N CYS A 94 -1.63 -5.43 8.05
CA CYS A 94 -1.47 -4.48 9.15
C CYS A 94 -2.71 -3.57 9.32
N GLU A 95 -3.33 -3.60 10.50
CA GLU A 95 -4.49 -2.76 10.82
C GLU A 95 -4.14 -1.27 10.91
N GLY A 96 -3.02 -0.92 11.58
CA GLY A 96 -2.55 0.46 11.65
C GLY A 96 -2.22 1.03 10.27
N LEU A 97 -1.62 0.22 9.39
CA LEU A 97 -1.37 0.61 8.00
C LEU A 97 -2.68 0.81 7.24
N PHE A 98 -3.67 -0.07 7.41
CA PHE A 98 -4.98 0.12 6.79
C PHE A 98 -5.62 1.44 7.24
N ALA A 99 -5.59 1.76 8.54
CA ALA A 99 -6.07 3.03 9.06
C ALA A 99 -5.31 4.24 8.48
N ALA A 100 -4.00 4.11 8.30
CA ALA A 100 -3.17 5.15 7.72
C ALA A 100 -3.46 5.36 6.22
N VAL A 101 -3.58 4.28 5.43
CA VAL A 101 -3.95 4.33 4.01
C VAL A 101 -5.34 4.95 3.85
N LYS A 102 -6.30 4.52 4.67
CA LYS A 102 -7.68 5.04 4.70
C LYS A 102 -7.75 6.55 4.92
N ARG A 103 -6.80 7.10 5.67
CA ARG A 103 -6.66 8.52 5.96
C ARG A 103 -5.87 9.28 4.87
N ALA A 104 -4.79 8.67 4.37
CA ALA A 104 -3.91 9.26 3.36
C ALA A 104 -4.49 9.23 1.94
N ARG A 105 -5.35 8.24 1.66
CA ARG A 105 -6.02 7.95 0.37
C ARG A 105 -5.11 8.14 -0.85
N PRO A 106 -3.99 7.40 -0.93
CA PRO A 106 -3.09 7.51 -2.07
C PRO A 106 -3.78 7.06 -3.37
N ARG A 107 -3.28 7.54 -4.51
CA ARG A 107 -3.70 7.03 -5.83
C ARG A 107 -3.37 5.55 -5.95
N MET A 108 -2.17 5.16 -5.51
CA MET A 108 -1.70 3.78 -5.56
C MET A 108 -0.97 3.39 -4.27
N HIS A 109 -1.21 2.18 -3.79
CA HIS A 109 -0.45 1.55 -2.71
C HIS A 109 0.15 0.23 -3.20
N VAL A 110 1.48 0.20 -3.28
CA VAL A 110 2.26 -0.97 -3.70
C VAL A 110 2.87 -1.65 -2.48
N PHE A 111 2.76 -2.97 -2.44
CA PHE A 111 3.37 -3.80 -1.40
C PHE A 111 3.66 -5.20 -1.93
N GLY A 112 4.18 -6.08 -1.07
CA GLY A 112 4.44 -7.48 -1.40
C GLY A 112 4.32 -8.34 -0.16
N HIS A 113 5.36 -9.14 0.10
CA HIS A 113 5.53 -10.01 1.27
C HIS A 113 4.58 -11.22 1.33
N ILE A 114 3.30 -11.03 1.05
CA ILE A 114 2.30 -12.11 1.01
C ILE A 114 2.18 -12.59 -0.43
N HIS A 115 2.89 -13.68 -0.75
CA HIS A 115 3.04 -14.18 -2.12
C HIS A 115 1.71 -14.66 -2.72
N GLU A 116 0.87 -15.27 -1.88
CA GLU A 116 -0.49 -15.72 -2.21
C GLU A 116 -1.41 -14.58 -2.62
N GLY A 117 -1.09 -13.36 -2.17
CA GLY A 117 -1.83 -12.16 -2.45
C GLY A 117 -1.47 -11.48 -3.76
N TYR A 118 -0.51 -11.99 -4.55
CA TYR A 118 -0.10 -11.37 -5.82
C TYR A 118 -1.32 -11.03 -6.68
N GLY A 119 -1.41 -9.77 -7.08
CA GLY A 119 -2.61 -9.25 -7.74
C GLY A 119 -2.76 -7.74 -7.59
N ALA A 120 -3.84 -7.20 -8.16
CA ALA A 120 -4.25 -5.83 -7.93
C ALA A 120 -5.73 -5.74 -7.57
N LEU A 121 -6.08 -4.74 -6.77
CA LEU A 121 -7.43 -4.41 -6.32
C LEU A 121 -7.68 -2.93 -6.58
N ARG A 122 -8.71 -2.60 -7.35
CA ARG A 122 -9.23 -1.23 -7.42
C ARG A 122 -10.19 -1.05 -6.25
N GLY A 123 -9.71 -0.40 -5.19
CA GLY A 123 -10.45 -0.19 -3.96
C GLY A 123 -11.30 1.08 -4.03
N GLU A 124 -12.49 1.01 -3.46
CA GLU A 124 -13.45 2.11 -3.37
C GLU A 124 -13.72 2.45 -1.90
N TRP A 125 -13.49 3.69 -1.51
CA TRP A 125 -13.71 4.15 -0.14
C TRP A 125 -15.18 4.53 0.06
N GLY A 126 -15.90 3.75 0.86
CA GLY A 126 -17.30 3.99 1.22
C GLY A 126 -17.48 5.22 2.12
N THR A 127 -18.73 5.66 2.29
CA THR A 127 -19.09 6.79 3.18
C THR A 127 -18.97 6.45 4.66
N ASP A 128 -19.16 5.18 5.02
CA ASP A 128 -18.82 4.58 6.32
C ASP A 128 -17.33 4.28 6.45
N MET A 129 -16.58 4.62 5.40
CA MET A 129 -15.15 4.38 5.27
C MET A 129 -14.78 2.89 5.32
N ALA A 130 -15.69 1.99 4.95
CA ALA A 130 -15.37 0.63 4.55
C ALA A 130 -14.66 0.63 3.19
N LEU A 131 -13.81 -0.37 2.95
CA LEU A 131 -13.16 -0.55 1.65
C LEU A 131 -13.96 -1.58 0.84
N GLY A 132 -14.63 -1.11 -0.21
CA GLY A 132 -15.18 -1.94 -1.27
C GLY A 132 -14.20 -2.07 -2.44
N GLY A 133 -14.70 -2.51 -3.59
CA GLY A 133 -13.95 -2.52 -4.84
C GLY A 133 -13.89 -3.89 -5.51
N SER A 134 -13.09 -3.98 -6.57
CA SER A 134 -13.01 -5.16 -7.44
C SER A 134 -11.57 -5.52 -7.75
N LYS A 135 -11.26 -6.83 -7.71
CA LYS A 135 -9.96 -7.33 -8.18
C LYS A 135 -9.78 -6.97 -9.65
N VAL A 136 -8.58 -6.53 -9.99
CA VAL A 136 -8.19 -6.28 -11.37
C VAL A 136 -7.97 -7.64 -12.04
N VAL A 137 -8.65 -7.87 -13.16
CA VAL A 137 -8.55 -9.11 -13.92
C VAL A 137 -7.53 -8.94 -15.02
N CYS A 138 -6.50 -9.79 -15.02
CA CYS A 138 -5.57 -9.95 -16.12
C CYS A 138 -5.69 -11.38 -16.66
N TYR A 139 -5.84 -11.53 -17.97
CA TYR A 139 -5.94 -12.84 -18.60
C TYR A 139 -4.55 -13.47 -18.72
N GLU A 140 -4.41 -14.73 -18.24
CA GLU A 140 -3.11 -15.42 -18.17
C GLU A 140 -2.38 -15.47 -19.51
N ASP A 141 -3.10 -15.70 -20.61
CA ASP A 141 -2.53 -15.76 -21.95
C ASP A 141 -1.85 -14.43 -22.32
N ARG A 142 -2.54 -13.31 -22.07
CA ARG A 142 -2.01 -11.96 -22.33
C ARG A 142 -0.81 -11.66 -21.43
N VAL A 143 -0.86 -12.03 -20.15
CA VAL A 143 0.25 -11.85 -19.22
C VAL A 143 1.49 -12.62 -19.68
N ARG A 144 1.30 -13.83 -20.23
CA ARG A 144 2.39 -14.64 -20.76
C ARG A 144 2.96 -14.06 -22.06
N GLU A 145 2.10 -13.61 -22.97
CA GLU A 145 2.49 -13.02 -24.25
C GLU A 145 3.24 -11.69 -24.07
N GLU A 146 2.68 -10.80 -23.26
CA GLU A 146 3.22 -9.45 -23.01
C GLU A 146 4.28 -9.42 -21.90
N ARG A 147 4.44 -10.53 -21.16
CA ARG A 147 5.37 -10.69 -20.02
C ARG A 147 5.13 -9.69 -18.89
N GLY A 148 3.87 -9.30 -18.68
CA GLY A 148 3.47 -8.32 -17.68
C GLY A 148 1.99 -8.42 -17.35
N ALA A 149 1.62 -8.04 -16.13
CA ALA A 149 0.24 -7.75 -15.76
C ALA A 149 -0.01 -6.25 -15.94
N TYR A 150 -1.12 -5.89 -16.60
CA TYR A 150 -1.39 -4.52 -16.99
C TYR A 150 -2.68 -4.02 -16.38
N VAL A 151 -2.64 -2.78 -15.90
CA VAL A 151 -3.83 -2.06 -15.48
C VAL A 151 -3.72 -0.60 -15.87
N ASP A 152 -4.72 -0.12 -16.61
CA ASP A 152 -4.83 1.27 -16.99
C ASP A 152 -5.96 1.92 -16.17
N VAL A 153 -5.58 2.89 -15.34
CA VAL A 153 -6.49 3.73 -14.55
C VAL A 153 -6.30 5.21 -14.87
N SER A 154 -5.72 5.53 -16.02
CA SER A 154 -5.60 6.88 -16.56
C SER A 154 -6.89 7.35 -17.21
N THR A 155 -6.94 8.63 -17.62
CA THR A 155 -8.03 9.18 -18.42
C THR A 155 -8.23 8.45 -19.75
N ASP A 156 -7.19 7.84 -20.31
CA ASP A 156 -7.24 7.17 -21.61
C ASP A 156 -7.99 5.82 -21.54
N SER A 157 -8.09 5.24 -20.34
CA SER A 157 -8.83 3.99 -20.09
C SER A 157 -10.35 4.10 -20.27
N GLY A 158 -10.89 5.32 -20.34
CA GLY A 158 -12.33 5.59 -20.27
C GLY A 158 -12.95 5.37 -18.88
N ARG A 159 -12.18 4.89 -17.89
CA ARG A 159 -12.60 4.75 -16.49
C ARG A 159 -11.45 5.13 -15.53
N PRO A 160 -11.03 6.41 -15.51
CA PRO A 160 -9.91 6.88 -14.71
C PRO A 160 -10.12 6.63 -13.21
N LEU A 161 -9.02 6.53 -12.46
CA LEU A 161 -9.04 6.49 -11.01
C LEU A 161 -9.61 7.81 -10.44
N ARG A 162 -10.56 7.73 -9.52
CA ARG A 162 -11.11 8.89 -8.81
C ARG A 162 -10.27 9.18 -7.56
N PHE A 163 -9.32 10.09 -7.67
CA PHE A 163 -8.40 10.41 -6.56
C PHE A 163 -9.16 10.89 -5.30
N GLY A 164 -8.86 10.27 -4.15
CA GLY A 164 -9.55 10.53 -2.89
C GLY A 164 -10.82 9.69 -2.67
N GLU A 165 -11.36 9.06 -3.71
CA GLU A 165 -12.48 8.09 -3.62
C GLU A 165 -12.02 6.65 -3.88
N GLU A 166 -10.97 6.48 -4.67
CA GLU A 166 -10.41 5.19 -5.04
C GLU A 166 -8.90 5.15 -4.77
N THR A 167 -8.42 3.95 -4.45
CA THR A 167 -6.99 3.63 -4.36
C THR A 167 -6.73 2.33 -5.12
N LEU A 168 -5.73 2.33 -6.00
CA LEU A 168 -5.25 1.10 -6.63
C LEU A 168 -4.26 0.41 -5.70
N PHE A 169 -4.59 -0.78 -5.21
CA PHE A 169 -3.70 -1.61 -4.42
C PHE A 169 -3.03 -2.64 -5.31
N VAL A 170 -1.70 -2.77 -5.20
CA VAL A 170 -0.91 -3.71 -6.00
C VAL A 170 -0.01 -4.53 -5.09
N ASN A 171 -0.28 -5.83 -5.00
CA ASN A 171 0.65 -6.79 -4.43
C ASN A 171 1.61 -7.27 -5.53
N ALA A 172 2.82 -6.73 -5.53
CA ALA A 172 3.87 -6.98 -6.49
C ALA A 172 4.86 -8.08 -6.05
N SER A 173 4.38 -9.06 -5.26
CA SER A 173 5.21 -10.20 -4.86
C SER A 173 5.72 -10.95 -6.09
N VAL A 174 7.05 -10.97 -6.29
CA VAL A 174 7.70 -11.57 -7.47
C VAL A 174 7.70 -13.09 -7.43
N VAL A 175 7.82 -13.65 -6.24
CA VAL A 175 7.90 -15.10 -6.04
C VAL A 175 6.57 -15.66 -5.53
N ASN A 176 6.34 -16.94 -5.76
CA ASN A 176 5.23 -17.67 -5.18
C ASN A 176 5.57 -18.30 -3.82
N GLU A 177 4.65 -19.05 -3.22
CA GLU A 177 4.82 -19.78 -1.96
C GLU A 177 5.96 -20.81 -1.96
N ARG A 178 6.43 -21.22 -3.15
CA ARG A 178 7.58 -22.11 -3.34
C ARG A 178 8.88 -21.34 -3.63
N TYR A 179 8.89 -20.02 -3.42
CA TYR A 179 10.03 -19.12 -3.66
C TYR A 179 10.55 -19.15 -5.11
N ARG A 180 9.67 -19.44 -6.07
CA ARG A 180 10.00 -19.36 -7.50
C ARG A 180 9.55 -18.02 -8.05
N ALA A 181 10.43 -17.32 -8.76
CA ALA A 181 10.12 -16.06 -9.43
C ALA A 181 9.26 -16.32 -10.68
N VAL A 182 7.95 -16.37 -10.49
CA VAL A 182 6.96 -16.73 -11.52
C VAL A 182 5.91 -15.66 -11.76
N ASN A 183 5.76 -14.72 -10.82
CA ASN A 183 4.76 -13.66 -10.95
C ASN A 183 5.28 -12.59 -11.90
N ALA A 184 4.44 -12.19 -12.84
CA ALA A 184 4.77 -11.14 -13.80
C ALA A 184 4.89 -9.77 -13.10
N PRO A 185 5.71 -8.84 -13.63
CA PRO A 185 5.69 -7.48 -13.15
C PRO A 185 4.35 -6.81 -13.45
N TRP A 186 3.92 -5.90 -12.58
CA TRP A 186 2.79 -5.01 -12.85
C TRP A 186 3.25 -3.76 -13.61
N VAL A 187 2.54 -3.43 -14.67
CA VAL A 187 2.64 -2.16 -15.41
C VAL A 187 1.33 -1.40 -15.18
N VAL A 188 1.44 -0.17 -14.71
CA VAL A 188 0.31 0.66 -14.29
C VAL A 188 0.35 1.98 -15.04
N ASP A 189 -0.71 2.28 -15.78
CA ASP A 189 -0.94 3.62 -16.35
C ASP A 189 -1.82 4.43 -15.38
N LEU A 190 -1.31 5.57 -14.92
CA LEU A 190 -1.92 6.38 -13.86
C LEU A 190 -1.63 7.88 -14.08
N ASP A 191 -2.65 8.71 -13.95
CA ASP A 191 -2.50 10.16 -14.06
C ASP A 191 -1.90 10.79 -12.79
N LEU A 192 -0.98 11.73 -13.01
CA LEU A 192 -0.30 12.51 -11.99
C LEU A 192 -0.60 14.01 -12.14
N PRO A 193 -0.65 14.76 -11.02
CA PRO A 193 -0.85 16.21 -11.07
C PRO A 193 0.36 16.91 -11.72
N VAL A 194 0.13 17.97 -12.49
CA VAL A 194 1.19 18.81 -13.10
C VAL A 194 1.57 19.95 -12.14
N ALA A 195 2.85 20.25 -12.01
CA ALA A 195 3.32 21.40 -11.25
C ALA A 195 2.69 22.70 -11.81
N SER A 196 2.09 23.49 -10.93
CA SER A 196 1.56 24.83 -11.24
C SER A 196 2.67 25.85 -11.43
#